data_AF-A0A317JLW1-F1
#
_entry.id   AF-A0A317JLW1-F1
#
_cell.length_a   1.000
_cell.length_b   1.000
_cell.length_c   1.000
_cell.angle_alpha   90.00
_cell.angle_beta   90.00
_cell.angle_gamma   90.00
#
_symmetry.space_group_name_H-M   'P 1'
#
loop_
_entity.id
_entity.type
_entity.pdbx_description
1 polymer ?
#
loop_
_entity_poly.entity_id
_entity_poly.type
_entity_poly.pdbx_seq_one_letter_code
_entity_poly.pdbx_strand_id
1 'polypeptide(L)'
;MRSRESTDDMGGHMKRALILATIPVVLACASEEKKAEQRVENEQNMQIGVSSPKQAANVGRLAIERSEKLTPAQKEKFIAILNKTQTETLAIKEQEGQLKSALFQDLASAKYDDQMVRVYKSKLQDLEKKKLDLMFSSLDQVRDLLHAEKVDHDEVMRLFRNQYF
;
A
#
# COMPACT_ATOMS: atom_id res chain seq x y z
N MET A 1 33.34 -1.39 -83.11
CA MET A 1 32.48 -0.76 -84.13
C MET A 1 31.10 -0.51 -83.53
N ARG A 2 30.53 0.65 -83.84
CA ARG A 2 29.25 1.20 -83.36
C ARG A 2 28.07 0.25 -83.62
N SER A 3 27.08 0.25 -82.74
CA SER A 3 25.75 0.81 -83.04
C SER A 3 24.98 1.13 -81.75
N ARG A 4 24.30 2.27 -81.78
CA ARG A 4 23.39 2.85 -80.80
C ARG A 4 21.95 2.48 -81.16
N GLU A 5 21.08 2.46 -80.16
CA GLU A 5 19.65 2.87 -80.13
C GLU A 5 19.17 2.45 -78.71
N SER A 6 18.74 3.27 -77.73
CA SER A 6 18.03 4.55 -77.61
C SER A 6 16.58 4.55 -78.06
N THR A 7 15.66 4.31 -77.11
CA THR A 7 14.39 5.03 -76.83
C THR A 7 13.87 4.47 -75.50
N ASP A 8 13.81 5.27 -74.42
CA ASP A 8 12.66 6.10 -74.02
C ASP A 8 11.41 5.26 -73.66
N ASP A 9 10.93 5.31 -72.42
CA ASP A 9 9.85 6.24 -72.04
C ASP A 9 9.48 6.10 -70.54
N MET A 10 8.86 7.16 -70.05
CA MET A 10 8.76 7.64 -68.68
C MET A 10 7.58 7.11 -67.87
N GLY A 11 7.75 7.17 -66.55
CA GLY A 11 6.82 7.91 -65.70
C GLY A 11 5.59 7.17 -65.18
N GLY A 12 5.46 7.08 -63.85
CA GLY A 12 4.15 6.87 -63.25
C GLY A 12 4.16 6.32 -61.82
N HIS A 13 4.19 7.23 -60.86
CA HIS A 13 3.51 7.14 -59.56
C HIS A 13 3.98 6.06 -58.56
N MET A 14 4.73 6.46 -57.52
CA MET A 14 4.14 7.02 -56.29
C MET A 14 3.20 6.03 -55.57
N LYS A 15 3.74 5.27 -54.60
CA LYS A 15 3.29 5.24 -53.19
C LYS A 15 3.80 4.00 -52.43
N ARG A 16 4.58 4.28 -51.38
CA ARG A 16 4.37 3.78 -50.01
C ARG A 16 4.16 2.26 -49.84
N ALA A 17 5.18 1.57 -49.34
CA ALA A 17 4.99 0.54 -48.33
C ALA A 17 6.00 0.79 -47.20
N LEU A 18 5.63 1.79 -46.40
CA LEU A 18 6.26 2.17 -45.15
C LEU A 18 6.17 0.99 -44.18
N ILE A 19 7.32 0.67 -43.60
CA ILE A 19 7.54 -0.19 -42.43
C ILE A 19 6.40 -0.03 -41.42
N LEU A 20 5.59 -1.07 -41.23
CA LEU A 20 4.63 -1.16 -40.13
C LEU A 20 5.03 -2.31 -39.20
N ALA A 21 6.17 -2.11 -38.54
CA ALA A 21 6.56 -2.87 -37.35
C ALA A 21 5.79 -2.29 -36.15
N THR A 22 4.51 -2.66 -36.02
CA THR A 22 3.69 -2.35 -34.84
C THR A 22 3.60 -3.61 -33.96
N ILE A 23 4.55 -3.78 -33.03
CA ILE A 23 4.44 -4.74 -31.91
C ILE A 23 5.31 -4.19 -30.74
N PRO A 24 4.94 -4.36 -29.46
CA PRO A 24 3.97 -3.59 -28.70
C PRO A 24 4.64 -2.90 -27.48
N VAL A 25 4.44 -1.59 -27.28
CA VAL A 25 5.06 -0.83 -26.17
C VAL A 25 4.39 -1.08 -24.79
N VAL A 26 3.47 -2.05 -24.68
CA VAL A 26 2.57 -2.14 -23.52
C VAL A 26 3.04 -3.06 -22.38
N LEU A 27 4.24 -3.66 -22.46
CA LEU A 27 4.73 -4.58 -21.42
C LEU A 27 5.54 -3.91 -20.28
N ALA A 28 5.75 -2.59 -20.32
CA ALA A 28 6.60 -1.92 -19.34
C ALA A 28 5.92 -1.71 -17.96
N CYS A 29 4.59 -1.54 -17.89
CA CYS A 29 3.91 -1.28 -16.60
C CYS A 29 3.76 -2.53 -15.71
N ALA A 30 3.60 -3.73 -16.29
CA ALA A 30 3.45 -4.96 -15.50
C ALA A 30 4.76 -5.39 -14.79
N SER A 31 5.91 -4.87 -15.23
CA SER A 31 7.21 -5.19 -14.64
C SER A 31 7.46 -4.46 -13.31
N GLU A 32 6.89 -3.28 -13.09
CA GLU A 32 7.15 -2.50 -11.88
C GLU A 32 6.29 -2.96 -10.71
N GLU A 33 5.03 -3.29 -10.97
CA GLU A 33 4.11 -3.84 -9.97
C GLU A 33 4.63 -5.17 -9.40
N LYS A 34 5.05 -6.09 -10.27
CA LYS A 34 5.65 -7.37 -9.84
C LYS A 34 6.94 -7.19 -9.04
N LYS A 35 7.76 -6.17 -9.36
CA LYS A 35 8.96 -5.83 -8.56
C LYS A 35 8.60 -5.23 -7.20
N ALA A 36 7.53 -4.43 -7.13
CA ALA A 36 7.03 -3.87 -5.90
C ALA A 36 6.46 -4.97 -4.99
N GLU A 37 5.64 -5.88 -5.52
CA GLU A 37 5.13 -7.06 -4.82
C GLU A 37 6.27 -7.91 -4.25
N GLN A 38 7.27 -8.22 -5.08
CA GLN A 38 8.40 -9.04 -4.67
C GLN A 38 9.29 -8.35 -3.62
N ARG A 39 9.33 -7.01 -3.59
CA ARG A 39 9.95 -6.25 -2.49
C ARG A 39 9.15 -6.36 -1.20
N VAL A 40 7.82 -6.25 -1.27
CA VAL A 40 6.95 -6.41 -0.09
C VAL A 40 7.11 -7.79 0.53
N GLU A 41 7.11 -8.86 -0.28
CA GLU A 41 7.32 -10.24 0.21
C GLU A 41 8.68 -10.42 0.88
N ASN A 42 9.74 -9.86 0.31
CA ASN A 42 11.09 -9.94 0.89
C ASN A 42 11.19 -9.14 2.20
N GLU A 43 10.52 -7.99 2.31
CA GLU A 43 10.51 -7.16 3.51
C GLU A 43 9.68 -7.76 4.66
N GLN A 44 8.58 -8.46 4.36
CA GLN A 44 7.78 -9.17 5.36
C GLN A 44 8.59 -10.23 6.12
N ASN A 45 9.53 -10.90 5.44
CA ASN A 45 10.39 -11.92 6.05
C ASN A 45 11.49 -11.34 6.97
N MET A 46 11.66 -10.02 7.02
CA MET A 46 12.70 -9.35 7.81
C MET A 46 12.19 -8.66 9.09
N GLN A 47 10.89 -8.78 9.39
CA GLN A 47 10.32 -8.03 10.50
C GLN A 47 10.84 -8.50 11.87
N ILE A 48 11.24 -7.50 12.65
CA ILE A 48 11.81 -7.62 13.98
C ILE A 48 10.78 -8.25 14.92
N GLY A 49 11.23 -9.19 15.75
CA GLY A 49 10.41 -9.93 16.73
C GLY A 49 9.76 -9.03 17.78
N VAL A 50 8.70 -8.32 17.38
CA VAL A 50 7.86 -7.54 18.28
C VAL A 50 6.79 -8.47 18.83
N SER A 51 6.88 -8.79 20.11
CA SER A 51 6.00 -9.80 20.73
C SER A 51 4.64 -9.27 21.18
N SER A 52 4.39 -7.96 21.08
CA SER A 52 3.09 -7.37 21.42
C SER A 52 2.83 -6.01 20.76
N PRO A 53 1.54 -5.61 20.59
CA PRO A 53 1.18 -4.29 20.09
C PRO A 53 1.74 -3.13 20.92
N LYS A 54 1.87 -3.32 22.25
CA LYS A 54 2.45 -2.32 23.15
C LYS A 54 3.95 -2.15 22.95
N GLN A 55 4.67 -3.24 22.67
CA GLN A 55 6.08 -3.18 22.30
C GLN A 55 6.23 -2.48 20.93
N ALA A 56 5.37 -2.80 19.96
CA ALA A 56 5.38 -2.15 18.64
C ALA A 56 5.26 -0.62 18.78
N ALA A 57 4.23 -0.17 19.52
CA ALA A 57 4.00 1.24 19.89
C ALA A 57 5.25 1.93 20.45
N ASN A 58 5.90 1.29 21.42
CA ASN A 58 7.08 1.87 22.07
C ASN A 58 8.31 1.90 21.14
N VAL A 59 8.51 0.86 20.33
CA VAL A 59 9.61 0.82 19.36
C VAL A 59 9.44 1.95 18.33
N GLY A 60 8.23 2.12 17.80
CA GLY A 60 7.90 3.22 16.87
C GLY A 60 8.16 4.59 17.49
N ARG A 61 7.66 4.82 18.71
CA ARG A 61 7.89 6.08 19.43
C ARG A 61 9.38 6.37 19.64
N LEU A 62 10.15 5.38 20.11
CA LEU A 62 11.60 5.54 20.31
C LEU A 62 12.33 5.82 19.01
N ALA A 63 11.92 5.21 17.90
CA ALA A 63 12.50 5.47 16.60
C ALA A 63 12.24 6.90 16.12
N ILE A 64 11.02 7.42 16.34
CA ILE A 64 10.68 8.82 16.03
C ILE A 64 11.50 9.77 16.90
N GLU A 65 11.57 9.52 18.21
CA GLU A 65 12.32 10.36 19.16
C GLU A 65 13.82 10.43 18.82
N ARG A 66 14.40 9.30 18.41
CA ARG A 66 15.83 9.18 18.05
C ARG A 66 16.15 9.68 16.64
N SER A 67 15.16 9.96 15.80
CA SER A 67 15.42 10.42 14.44
C SER A 67 16.11 11.78 14.45
N GLU A 68 17.28 11.88 13.82
CA GLU A 68 17.99 13.16 13.62
C GLU A 68 17.41 13.95 12.44
N LYS A 69 16.62 13.30 11.59
CA LYS A 69 16.04 13.88 10.37
C LYS A 69 14.70 14.61 10.61
N LEU A 70 14.13 14.49 11.81
CA LEU A 70 12.86 15.12 12.17
C LEU A 70 13.11 16.33 13.08
N THR A 71 12.49 17.46 12.76
CA THR A 71 12.45 18.60 13.67
C THR A 71 11.66 18.26 14.93
N PRO A 72 11.87 18.97 16.06
CA PRO A 72 11.07 18.75 17.27
C PRO A 72 9.56 18.83 17.02
N ALA A 73 9.11 19.78 16.20
CA ALA A 73 7.71 19.94 15.83
C ALA A 73 7.18 18.76 14.98
N GLN A 74 8.00 18.21 14.07
CA GLN A 74 7.64 17.00 13.32
C GLN A 74 7.56 15.78 14.23
N LYS A 75 8.50 15.61 15.17
CA LYS A 75 8.45 14.51 16.14
C LYS A 75 7.17 14.55 16.96
N GLU A 76 6.80 15.72 17.47
CA GLU A 76 5.58 15.90 18.25
C GLU A 76 4.32 15.53 17.43
N LYS A 77 4.21 16.07 16.21
CA LYS A 77 3.07 15.76 15.32
C LYS A 77 3.01 14.29 14.94
N PHE A 78 4.16 13.68 14.66
CA PHE A 78 4.23 12.27 14.31
C PHE A 78 3.83 11.39 15.51
N ILE A 79 4.33 11.68 16.71
CA ILE A 79 3.91 10.97 17.93
C ILE A 79 2.40 11.14 18.17
N ALA A 80 1.83 12.32 17.90
CA ALA A 80 0.39 12.55 18.00
C ALA A 80 -0.41 11.67 17.01
N ILE A 81 0.01 11.58 15.75
CA ILE A 81 -0.60 10.70 14.75
C ILE A 81 -0.51 9.24 15.21
N LEU A 82 0.65 8.81 15.72
CA LEU A 82 0.87 7.46 16.22
C LEU A 82 -0.07 7.11 17.37
N ASN A 83 -0.14 7.97 18.39
CA ASN A 83 -0.99 7.78 19.56
C ASN A 83 -2.47 7.74 19.20
N LYS A 84 -2.92 8.61 18.28
CA LYS A 84 -4.29 8.62 17.77
C LYS A 84 -4.63 7.31 17.06
N THR A 85 -3.77 6.89 16.13
CA THR A 85 -3.94 5.63 15.38
C THR A 85 -4.03 4.44 16.33
N GLN A 86 -3.16 4.39 17.34
CA GLN A 86 -3.16 3.33 18.34
C GLN A 86 -4.46 3.31 19.15
N THR A 87 -4.92 4.47 19.61
CA THR A 87 -6.16 4.60 20.39
C THR A 87 -7.37 4.13 19.59
N GLU A 88 -7.50 4.58 18.34
CA GLU A 88 -8.60 4.18 17.47
C GLU A 88 -8.55 2.69 17.10
N THR A 89 -7.35 2.14 16.88
CA THR A 89 -7.15 0.70 16.64
C THR A 89 -7.59 -0.14 17.84
N LEU A 90 -7.29 0.30 19.08
CA LEU A 90 -7.72 -0.41 20.29
C LEU A 90 -9.25 -0.41 20.43
N ALA A 91 -9.91 0.71 20.13
CA ALA A 91 -11.36 0.79 20.14
C ALA A 91 -12.00 -0.16 19.10
N ILE A 92 -11.42 -0.25 17.90
CA ILE A 92 -11.87 -1.23 16.88
C ILE A 92 -11.71 -2.67 17.39
N LYS A 93 -10.55 -3.00 17.99
CA LYS A 93 -10.30 -4.35 18.54
C LYS A 93 -11.28 -4.73 19.65
N GLU A 94 -11.66 -3.78 20.50
CA GLU A 94 -12.69 -4.02 21.52
C GLU A 94 -14.05 -4.36 20.89
N GLN A 95 -14.47 -3.59 19.88
CA GLN A 95 -15.70 -3.85 19.14
C GLN A 95 -15.67 -5.21 18.40
N GLU A 96 -14.55 -5.55 17.77
CA GLU A 96 -14.35 -6.87 17.17
C GLU A 96 -14.51 -7.99 18.22
N GLY A 97 -13.91 -7.82 19.41
CA GLY A 97 -14.00 -8.79 20.50
C GLY A 97 -15.45 -9.02 20.96
N GLN A 98 -16.20 -7.94 21.13
CA GLN A 98 -17.62 -8.00 21.49
C GLN A 98 -18.45 -8.73 20.41
N LEU A 99 -18.25 -8.39 19.12
CA LEU A 99 -18.95 -9.05 18.01
C LEU A 99 -18.58 -10.52 17.85
N LYS A 100 -17.29 -10.87 18.00
CA LYS A 100 -16.83 -12.27 17.97
C LYS A 100 -17.46 -13.08 19.10
N SER A 101 -17.52 -12.52 20.31
CA SER A 101 -18.19 -13.14 21.45
C SER A 101 -19.68 -13.38 21.17
N ALA A 102 -20.41 -12.36 20.69
CA ALA A 102 -21.82 -12.49 20.34
C ALA A 102 -22.06 -13.53 19.23
N LEU A 103 -21.21 -13.53 18.19
CA LEU A 103 -21.24 -14.53 17.13
C LEU A 103 -21.07 -15.95 17.68
N PHE A 104 -20.10 -16.17 18.57
CA PHE A 104 -19.91 -17.51 19.16
C PHE A 104 -21.07 -17.92 20.07
N GLN A 105 -21.69 -16.98 20.79
CA GLN A 105 -22.88 -17.24 21.59
C GLN A 105 -24.07 -17.68 20.71
N ASP A 106 -24.34 -16.97 19.61
CA ASP A 106 -25.43 -17.32 18.70
C ASP A 106 -25.17 -18.63 17.94
N LEU A 107 -23.90 -18.94 17.63
CA LEU A 107 -23.52 -20.22 17.04
C LEU A 107 -23.68 -21.40 18.02
N ALA A 108 -23.48 -21.17 19.32
CA ALA A 108 -23.64 -22.19 20.35
C ALA A 108 -25.09 -22.30 20.88
N SER A 109 -25.97 -21.38 20.48
CA SER A 109 -27.36 -21.31 20.92
C SER A 109 -28.21 -22.41 20.30
N ALA A 110 -29.13 -22.98 21.08
CA ALA A 110 -30.18 -23.87 20.56
C ALA A 110 -31.17 -23.12 19.63
N LYS A 111 -31.20 -21.79 19.70
CA LYS A 111 -31.99 -20.89 18.84
C LYS A 111 -31.08 -20.21 17.81
N TYR A 112 -30.36 -21.01 17.03
CA TYR A 112 -29.50 -20.50 15.98
C TYR A 112 -30.26 -19.58 15.01
N ASP A 113 -29.70 -18.40 14.75
CA ASP A 113 -30.23 -17.41 13.82
C ASP A 113 -29.19 -17.07 12.75
N ASP A 114 -29.41 -17.60 11.55
CA ASP A 114 -28.54 -17.40 10.38
C ASP A 114 -28.51 -15.93 9.90
N GLN A 115 -29.60 -15.18 10.09
CA GLN A 115 -29.63 -13.76 9.76
C GLN A 115 -28.73 -12.96 10.71
N MET A 116 -28.78 -13.24 12.02
CA MET A 116 -27.90 -12.60 12.99
C MET A 116 -26.43 -12.95 12.76
N VAL A 117 -26.12 -14.21 12.44
CA VAL A 117 -24.77 -14.64 12.07
C VAL A 117 -24.24 -13.88 10.85
N ARG A 118 -25.06 -13.68 9.81
CA ARG A 118 -24.68 -12.84 8.66
C ARG A 118 -24.40 -11.40 9.06
N VAL A 119 -25.22 -10.81 9.93
CA VAL A 119 -25.03 -9.45 10.44
C VAL A 119 -23.70 -9.32 11.19
N TYR A 120 -23.35 -10.26 12.08
CA TYR A 120 -22.06 -10.21 12.77
C TYR A 120 -20.88 -10.33 11.82
N LYS A 121 -20.94 -11.24 10.84
CA LYS A 121 -19.88 -11.39 9.83
C LYS A 121 -19.67 -10.10 9.03
N SER A 122 -20.74 -9.47 8.56
CA SER A 122 -20.68 -8.20 7.85
C SER A 122 -20.04 -7.11 8.71
N LYS A 123 -20.50 -6.95 9.97
CA LYS A 123 -19.94 -5.95 10.88
C LYS A 123 -18.47 -6.18 11.19
N LEU A 124 -18.04 -7.43 11.31
CA LEU A 124 -16.61 -7.75 11.49
C LEU A 124 -15.78 -7.36 10.27
N GLN A 125 -16.29 -7.59 9.06
CA GLN A 125 -15.63 -7.16 7.82
C GLN A 125 -15.54 -5.62 7.73
N ASP A 126 -16.60 -4.92 8.12
CA ASP A 126 -16.60 -3.44 8.15
C ASP A 126 -15.58 -2.89 9.13
N LEU A 127 -15.42 -3.51 10.32
CA LEU A 127 -14.41 -3.13 11.29
C LEU A 127 -12.98 -3.36 10.78
N GLU A 128 -12.74 -4.48 10.09
CA GLU A 128 -11.44 -4.75 9.46
C GLU A 128 -11.12 -3.72 8.38
N LYS A 129 -12.09 -3.41 7.51
CA LYS A 129 -11.94 -2.35 6.51
C LYS A 129 -11.62 -1.01 7.17
N LYS A 130 -12.36 -0.63 8.21
CA LYS A 130 -12.14 0.61 8.96
C LYS A 130 -10.74 0.67 9.58
N LYS A 131 -10.22 -0.44 10.08
CA LYS A 131 -8.86 -0.54 10.62
C LYS A 131 -7.80 -0.28 9.54
N LEU A 132 -7.97 -0.86 8.36
CA LEU A 132 -7.08 -0.62 7.22
C LEU A 132 -7.15 0.84 6.73
N ASP A 133 -8.37 1.37 6.58
CA ASP A 133 -8.58 2.75 6.15
C ASP A 133 -7.94 3.75 7.15
N LEU A 134 -8.02 3.47 8.46
CA LEU A 134 -7.34 4.23 9.51
C LEU A 134 -5.81 4.18 9.34
N MET A 135 -5.23 2.98 9.11
CA MET A 135 -3.79 2.82 8.92
C MET A 135 -3.29 3.59 7.69
N PHE A 136 -4.00 3.51 6.56
CA PHE A 136 -3.66 4.24 5.35
C PHE A 136 -3.79 5.75 5.54
N SER A 137 -4.86 6.22 6.19
CA SER A 137 -5.03 7.63 6.49
C SER A 137 -3.90 8.18 7.38
N SER A 138 -3.44 7.40 8.36
CA SER A 138 -2.32 7.80 9.20
C SER A 138 -0.98 7.81 8.45
N LEU A 139 -0.77 6.87 7.53
CA LEU A 139 0.39 6.88 6.63
C LEU A 139 0.42 8.12 5.73
N ASP A 140 -0.73 8.50 5.16
CA ASP A 140 -0.86 9.73 4.37
C ASP A 140 -0.56 10.98 5.20
N GLN A 141 -1.07 11.07 6.43
CA GLN A 141 -0.77 12.18 7.34
C GLN A 141 0.72 12.28 7.67
N VAL A 142 1.37 11.14 7.91
CA VAL A 142 2.83 11.09 8.12
C VAL A 142 3.56 11.52 6.86
N ARG A 143 3.15 11.05 5.68
CA ARG A 143 3.76 11.47 4.42
C ARG A 143 3.72 12.98 4.25
N ASP A 144 2.55 13.56 4.44
CA ASP A 144 2.35 14.99 4.22
C ASP A 144 3.15 15.83 5.23
N LEU A 145 3.28 15.34 6.48
CA LEU A 145 4.16 15.94 7.49
C LEU A 145 5.64 15.94 7.07
N LEU A 146 6.08 14.90 6.38
CA LEU A 146 7.46 14.74 5.91
C LEU A 146 7.74 15.43 4.59
N HIS A 147 6.74 15.62 3.73
CA HIS A 147 6.89 16.32 2.45
C HIS A 147 6.83 17.85 2.60
N ALA A 148 6.27 18.35 3.71
CA ALA A 148 6.19 19.77 4.00
C ALA A 148 7.58 20.44 4.18
N GLU A 149 8.61 19.67 4.52
CA GLU A 149 10.01 20.11 4.60
C GLU A 149 10.89 19.03 3.96
N LYS A 150 12.06 19.34 3.40
CA LYS A 150 12.90 18.34 2.68
C LYS A 150 13.42 17.25 3.63
N VAL A 151 12.60 16.24 3.93
CA VAL A 151 12.95 15.07 4.75
C VAL A 151 13.09 13.86 3.84
N ASP A 152 14.08 13.03 4.13
CA ASP A 152 14.31 11.74 3.47
C ASP A 152 13.17 10.76 3.81
N HIS A 153 12.35 10.47 2.80
CA HIS A 153 11.06 9.81 2.95
C HIS A 153 11.18 8.30 3.23
N ASP A 154 12.18 7.65 2.63
CA ASP A 154 12.31 6.19 2.62
C ASP A 154 12.65 5.64 4.01
N GLU A 155 13.51 6.34 4.74
CA GLU A 155 13.91 5.92 6.08
C GLU A 155 12.76 6.05 7.09
N VAL A 156 11.95 7.11 6.97
CA VAL A 156 10.84 7.34 7.90
C VAL A 156 9.69 6.37 7.62
N MET A 157 9.39 6.09 6.36
CA MET A 157 8.39 5.09 5.98
C MET A 157 8.79 3.66 6.37
N ARG A 158 10.10 3.38 6.46
CA ARG A 158 10.60 2.11 7.02
C ARG A 158 10.26 1.96 8.51
N LEU A 159 10.32 3.04 9.29
CA LEU A 159 9.99 3.00 10.72
C LEU A 159 8.51 2.69 10.97
N PHE A 160 7.61 3.20 10.13
CA PHE A 160 6.18 2.96 10.25
C PHE A 160 5.78 1.53 9.84
N ARG A 161 6.39 1.00 8.76
CA ARG A 161 6.09 -0.36 8.27
C ARG A 161 6.40 -1.45 9.30
N ASN A 162 7.53 -1.37 9.99
CA ASN A 162 7.97 -2.38 10.97
C ASN A 162 7.09 -2.47 12.23
N GLN A 163 6.08 -1.60 12.37
CA GLN A 163 5.26 -1.49 13.57
C GLN A 163 3.85 -2.06 13.41
N TYR A 164 3.34 -2.11 12.18
CA TYR A 164 1.93 -2.39 11.91
C TYR A 164 1.69 -3.48 10.86
N PHE A 165 2.73 -3.88 10.15
CA PHE A 165 2.75 -5.07 9.32
C PHE A 165 3.67 -6.08 9.98
#